data_AF-A0A2L2Z6R6-F1
#
_entry.id   AF-A0A2L2Z6R6-F1
#
_cell.length_a   1.000
_cell.length_b   1.000
_cell.length_c   1.000
_cell.angle_alpha   90.00
_cell.angle_beta   90.00
_cell.angle_gamma   90.00
#
_symmetry.space_group_name_H-M   'P 1'
#
loop_
_entity.id
_entity.type
_entity.pdbx_description
1 polymer ?
#
loop_
_entity_poly.entity_id
_entity_poly.type
_entity_poly.pdbx_seq_one_letter_code
_entity_poly.pdbx_strand_id
1 'polypeptide(L)'
;DQEEEARNAHQNPDLYAGAMAGIDGAYDEERTAIAGDSYRWPNAQVPYIIDAFLSDKTDLIKRGMNDYHKSTCVKFVPRTTEVFYVKIFKGHGCYSYV
;
A
#
# COMPACT_ATOMS: atom_id res chain seq x y z
N ASP A 1 6.69 21.89 -8.65
CA ASP A 1 7.78 21.50 -7.73
C ASP A 1 7.57 20.02 -7.33
N GLN A 2 8.62 19.24 -7.11
CA GLN A 2 8.49 17.81 -6.72
C GLN A 2 7.75 17.66 -5.38
N GLU A 3 7.93 18.61 -4.47
CA GLU A 3 7.26 18.57 -3.16
C GLU A 3 5.75 18.82 -3.29
N GLU A 4 5.36 19.71 -4.20
CA GLU A 4 3.96 19.98 -4.51
C GLU A 4 3.29 18.78 -5.19
N GLU A 5 3.98 18.14 -6.14
CA GLU A 5 3.51 16.90 -6.77
C GLU A 5 3.30 15.79 -5.74
N ALA A 6 4.24 15.63 -4.80
CA ALA A 6 4.13 14.65 -3.72
C ALA A 6 2.94 14.95 -2.79
N ARG A 7 2.71 16.21 -2.41
CA ARG A 7 1.54 16.59 -1.60
C ARG A 7 0.22 16.32 -2.33
N ASN A 8 0.16 16.68 -3.61
CA ASN A 8 -1.07 16.52 -4.41
C ASN A 8 -1.37 15.05 -4.70
N ALA A 9 -0.36 14.18 -4.71
CA ALA A 9 -0.57 12.74 -4.92
C ALA A 9 -1.44 12.10 -3.82
N HIS A 10 -1.53 12.69 -2.62
CA HIS A 10 -2.38 12.21 -1.53
C HIS A 10 -3.76 12.87 -1.48
N GLN A 11 -4.14 13.66 -2.49
CA GLN A 11 -5.41 14.38 -2.53
C GLN A 11 -6.36 13.72 -3.53
N ASN A 12 -6.87 12.54 -3.17
CA ASN A 12 -7.88 11.84 -3.98
C ASN A 12 -9.27 12.10 -3.40
N PRO A 13 -10.14 12.91 -4.05
CA PRO A 13 -11.37 13.41 -3.44
C PRO A 13 -12.39 12.32 -3.09
N ASP A 14 -12.36 11.19 -3.81
CA ASP A 14 -13.27 10.07 -3.62
C ASP A 14 -12.73 9.00 -2.63
N LEU A 15 -11.57 9.24 -2.01
CA LEU A 15 -10.94 8.32 -1.07
C LEU A 15 -10.98 8.84 0.37
N TYR A 16 -11.11 7.92 1.31
CA TYR A 16 -11.07 8.25 2.74
C TYR A 16 -9.70 8.83 3.11
N ALA A 17 -9.72 9.94 3.86
CA ALA A 17 -8.54 10.77 4.15
C ALA A 17 -7.64 11.10 2.93
N GLY A 18 -8.21 11.06 1.72
CA GLY A 18 -7.50 11.33 0.47
C GLY A 18 -6.61 10.20 -0.06
N ALA A 19 -6.42 9.09 0.66
CA ALA A 19 -5.48 8.03 0.27
C ALA A 19 -5.89 6.59 0.63
N MET A 20 -7.02 6.40 1.32
CA MET A 20 -7.52 5.08 1.73
C MET A 20 -8.75 4.69 0.91
N ALA A 21 -8.65 3.56 0.20
CA ALA A 21 -9.73 2.96 -0.56
C ALA A 21 -10.40 1.81 0.21
N GLY A 22 -11.64 1.46 -0.14
CA GLY A 22 -12.36 0.32 0.43
C GLY A 22 -13.07 0.60 1.76
N ILE A 23 -13.06 1.84 2.24
CA ILE A 23 -13.83 2.27 3.42
C ILE A 23 -15.18 2.78 2.93
N ASP A 24 -16.22 1.96 3.09
CA ASP A 24 -17.63 2.29 2.85
C ASP A 24 -18.37 2.20 4.19
N GLY A 25 -18.87 3.34 4.68
CA GLY A 25 -19.66 3.45 5.91
C GLY A 25 -18.88 3.93 7.15
N ALA A 26 -19.61 4.08 8.27
CA ALA A 26 -19.10 4.51 9.57
C ALA A 26 -18.30 3.40 10.25
N TYR A 27 -17.20 2.96 9.63
CA TYR A 27 -16.09 2.41 10.41
C TYR A 27 -15.65 3.49 11.40
N ASP A 28 -15.24 3.10 12.61
CA ASP A 28 -14.79 4.01 13.67
C ASP A 28 -13.70 4.94 13.09
N GLU A 29 -14.11 6.13 12.63
CA GLU A 29 -13.36 7.04 11.73
C GLU A 29 -12.07 7.54 12.39
N GLU A 30 -11.89 7.26 13.67
CA GLU A 30 -10.78 7.70 14.52
C GLU A 30 -9.66 6.65 14.68
N ARG A 31 -9.80 5.42 14.14
CA ARG A 31 -8.78 4.36 14.36
C ARG A 31 -7.76 4.25 13.23
N THR A 32 -6.48 4.18 13.61
CA THR A 32 -5.35 3.98 12.70
C THR A 32 -5.04 2.51 12.43
N ALA A 33 -5.83 1.58 12.98
CA ALA A 33 -5.68 0.15 12.80
C ALA A 33 -7.03 -0.54 12.61
N ILE A 34 -7.12 -1.45 11.64
CA ILE A 34 -8.27 -2.33 11.48
C ILE A 34 -8.17 -3.50 12.46
N ALA A 35 -9.22 -3.70 13.25
CA ALA A 35 -9.34 -4.83 14.15
C ALA A 35 -9.93 -6.04 13.41
N GLY A 36 -9.37 -7.23 13.65
CA GLY A 36 -9.84 -8.49 13.08
C GLY A 36 -8.75 -9.21 12.30
N ASP A 37 -8.59 -10.51 12.54
CA ASP A 37 -7.56 -11.31 11.88
C ASP A 37 -7.83 -11.55 10.40
N SER A 38 -9.10 -11.46 9.97
CA SER A 38 -9.51 -11.59 8.57
C SER A 38 -8.97 -10.49 7.65
N TYR A 39 -8.55 -9.36 8.21
CA TYR A 39 -7.98 -8.23 7.45
C TYR A 39 -6.45 -8.30 7.36
N ARG A 40 -5.83 -9.32 7.94
CA ARG A 40 -4.37 -9.44 8.03
C ARG A 40 -3.81 -10.33 6.94
N TRP A 41 -2.62 -9.98 6.46
CA TRP A 41 -1.82 -10.85 5.61
C TRP A 41 -1.38 -12.10 6.39
N PRO A 42 -1.70 -13.31 5.91
CA PRO A 42 -1.31 -14.55 6.59
C PRO A 42 0.22 -14.62 6.78
N ASN A 43 0.65 -15.06 7.96
CA ASN A 43 2.06 -15.18 8.33
C ASN A 43 2.88 -13.87 8.19
N ALA A 44 2.20 -12.72 8.22
CA ALA A 44 2.80 -11.41 7.96
C ALA A 44 3.54 -11.33 6.61
N GLN A 45 3.14 -12.13 5.62
CA GLN A 45 3.72 -12.13 4.28
C GLN A 45 2.79 -11.42 3.30
N VAL A 46 3.33 -10.41 2.62
CA VAL A 46 2.63 -9.62 1.59
C VAL A 46 3.20 -10.00 0.23
N PRO A 47 2.53 -10.89 -0.54
CA PRO A 47 2.92 -11.17 -1.91
C PRO A 47 2.76 -9.90 -2.74
N TYR A 48 3.75 -9.55 -3.56
CA TYR A 48 3.69 -8.35 -4.39
C TYR A 48 4.19 -8.58 -5.81
N ILE A 49 3.69 -7.73 -6.71
CA ILE A 49 4.27 -7.49 -8.04
C ILE A 49 4.49 -5.99 -8.22
N ILE A 50 5.54 -5.62 -8.96
CA ILE A 50 5.78 -4.24 -9.41
C ILE A 50 5.47 -4.21 -10.90
N ASP A 51 4.57 -3.34 -11.29
CA ASP A 51 4.20 -3.15 -12.69
C ASP A 51 5.41 -2.65 -13.50
N ALA A 52 5.55 -3.11 -14.75
CA ALA A 52 6.68 -2.80 -15.61
C ALA A 52 6.86 -1.29 -15.86
N PHE A 53 5.77 -0.51 -15.79
CA PHE A 53 5.80 0.94 -15.88
C PHE A 53 6.55 1.63 -14.72
N LEU A 54 6.88 0.90 -13.65
CA LEU A 54 7.67 1.36 -12.51
C LEU A 54 9.07 0.73 -12.46
N SER A 55 9.55 0.14 -13.56
CA SER A 55 10.86 -0.51 -13.61
C SER A 55 12.00 0.39 -13.11
N ASP A 56 11.99 1.68 -13.48
CA ASP A 56 12.96 2.69 -13.05
C ASP A 56 12.83 3.11 -11.58
N LYS A 57 11.71 2.77 -10.92
CA LYS A 57 11.44 3.03 -9.50
C LYS A 57 11.57 1.79 -8.60
N THR A 58 11.87 0.63 -9.18
CA THR A 58 11.92 -0.66 -8.46
C THR A 58 12.81 -0.60 -7.22
N ASP A 59 14.01 -0.02 -7.33
CA ASP A 59 14.96 0.04 -6.22
C ASP A 59 14.49 0.99 -5.11
N LEU A 60 13.81 2.09 -5.46
CA LEU A 60 13.20 2.98 -4.48
C LEU A 60 12.08 2.27 -3.71
N ILE A 61 11.22 1.55 -4.42
CA ILE A 61 10.13 0.77 -3.81
C ILE A 61 10.70 -0.29 -2.87
N LYS A 62 11.70 -1.06 -3.31
CA LYS A 62 12.36 -2.09 -2.49
C LYS A 62 13.06 -1.51 -1.26
N ARG A 63 13.61 -0.30 -1.34
CA ARG A 63 14.16 0.39 -0.16
C ARG A 63 13.09 0.64 0.90
N GLY A 64 11.91 1.13 0.51
CA GLY A 64 10.78 1.29 1.45
C GLY A 64 10.32 -0.03 2.06
N MET A 65 10.25 -1.10 1.26
CA MET A 65 9.95 -2.45 1.78
C MET A 65 10.99 -2.94 2.80
N ASN A 66 12.27 -2.64 2.58
CA ASN A 66 13.34 -3.03 3.47
C ASN A 66 13.25 -2.36 4.86
N ASP A 67 12.67 -1.16 4.94
CA ASP A 67 12.47 -0.50 6.24
C ASP A 67 11.45 -1.26 7.10
N TYR A 68 10.40 -1.82 6.50
CA TYR A 68 9.52 -2.77 7.20
C TYR A 68 10.26 -4.02 7.64
N HIS A 69 11.16 -4.55 6.80
CA HIS A 69 11.89 -5.78 7.13
C HIS A 69 12.80 -5.62 8.34
N LYS A 70 13.35 -4.42 8.56
CA LYS A 70 14.22 -4.08 9.70
C LYS A 70 13.44 -3.88 11.00
N SER A 71 12.27 -3.27 10.92
CA SER A 71 11.56 -2.77 12.11
C SER A 71 10.32 -3.57 12.49
N THR A 72 9.87 -4.51 11.64
CA THR A 72 8.64 -5.27 11.84
C THR A 72 8.79 -6.74 11.44
N CYS A 73 7.80 -7.56 11.80
CA CYS A 73 7.70 -8.93 11.31
C CYS A 73 7.17 -9.03 9.86
N VAL A 74 6.64 -7.94 9.28
CA VAL A 74 6.06 -7.94 7.93
C VAL A 74 7.14 -8.16 6.88
N LYS A 75 6.89 -9.11 5.96
CA LYS A 75 7.78 -9.46 4.84
C LYS A 75 7.06 -9.31 3.51
N PHE A 76 7.61 -8.47 2.65
CA PHE A 76 7.21 -8.36 1.24
C PHE A 76 7.91 -9.46 0.44
N VAL A 77 7.14 -10.33 -0.19
CA VAL A 77 7.65 -11.49 -0.94
C VAL A 77 7.24 -11.40 -2.41
N PRO A 78 8.12 -11.70 -3.38
CA PRO A 78 7.73 -11.75 -4.79
C PRO A 78 6.58 -12.75 -4.97
N ARG A 79 5.49 -12.29 -5.57
CA ARG A 79 4.33 -13.15 -5.84
C ARG A 79 4.73 -14.30 -6.78
N THR A 80 4.20 -15.47 -6.51
CA THR A 80 4.27 -16.66 -7.36
C THR A 80 2.89 -17.06 -7.87
N THR A 81 2.02 -17.55 -6.99
CA THR A 81 0.71 -18.16 -7.31
C THR A 81 -0.41 -17.67 -6.40
N GLU A 82 -0.09 -16.77 -5.46
CA GLU A 82 -1.01 -16.29 -4.44
C GLU A 82 -2.19 -15.55 -5.08
N VAL A 83 -3.39 -15.88 -4.63
CA VAL A 83 -4.64 -15.27 -5.12
C VAL A 83 -4.72 -13.82 -4.68
N PHE A 84 -4.42 -13.55 -3.41
CA PHE A 84 -4.36 -12.20 -2.84
C PHE A 84 -2.92 -11.70 -2.85
N TYR A 85 -2.70 -10.52 -3.41
CA TYR A 85 -1.39 -9.89 -3.52
C TYR A 85 -1.53 -8.39 -3.76
N VAL A 86 -0.47 -7.64 -3.49
CA VAL A 86 -0.38 -6.21 -3.81
C VAL A 86 0.20 -6.04 -5.20
N LYS A 87 -0.54 -5.38 -6.09
CA LYS A 87 0.02 -4.84 -7.34
C LYS A 87 0.44 -3.40 -7.09
N ILE A 88 1.72 -3.10 -7.25
CA ILE A 88 2.26 -1.74 -7.19
C ILE A 88 2.33 -1.22 -8.63
N PHE A 89 1.62 -0.14 -8.93
CA PHE A 89 1.46 0.37 -10.29
C PHE A 89 1.44 1.89 -10.31
N LYS A 90 1.65 2.48 -11.49
CA LYS A 90 1.50 3.91 -11.71
C LYS A 90 0.01 4.24 -11.89
N GLY A 91 -0.61 4.79 -10.84
CA GLY A 91 -1.99 5.28 -10.86
C GLY A 91 -2.08 6.81 -10.92
N HIS A 92 -3.30 7.31 -10.77
CA HIS A 92 -3.55 8.73 -10.50
C HIS A 92 -3.44 8.96 -8.98
N GLY A 93 -2.31 9.51 -8.55
CA GLY A 93 -2.02 9.73 -7.12
C GLY A 93 -1.47 8.49 -6.41
N CYS A 94 -1.39 8.60 -5.09
CA CYS A 94 -0.88 7.63 -4.14
C CYS A 94 -2.02 7.18 -3.21
N TYR A 95 -2.40 5.91 -3.31
CA TYR A 95 -3.45 5.33 -2.48
C TYR A 95 -3.27 3.82 -2.31
N SER A 96 -3.97 3.27 -1.31
CA SER A 96 -4.06 1.82 -1.08
C SER A 96 -5.43 1.48 -0.50
N TYR A 97 -5.81 0.21 -0.60
CA TYR A 97 -6.87 -0.36 0.21
C TYR A 97 -6.41 -0.53 1.66
N VAL A 98 -7.36 -0.55 2.58
CA VAL A 98 -7.17 -0.90 3.99
C VAL A 98 -7.98 -2.15 4.31
#